data_AF-A0A270B6X8-F1
#
_entry.id   AF-A0A270B6X8-F1
#
_cell.length_a   1.000
_cell.length_b   1.000
_cell.length_c   1.000
_cell.angle_alpha   90.00
_cell.angle_beta   90.00
_cell.angle_gamma   90.00
#
_symmetry.space_group_name_H-M   'P 1'
#
loop_
_entity.id
_entity.type
_entity.pdbx_description
1 polymer ?
#
loop_
_entity_poly.entity_id
_entity_poly.type
_entity_poly.pdbx_seq_one_letter_code
_entity_poly.pdbx_strand_id
1 'polypeptide(L)' 'MGGLSIWHWLVFGVIVLLLFGKGRFSDMMGDVAKGIKSFKKGMADDDASPAAPKQIEGQRAPDPSVTPAPTAETESR' A
#
# COMPACT_ATOMS: atom_id res chain seq x y z
N MET A 1 17.95 -23.90 -30.46
CA MET A 1 17.56 -22.47 -30.44
C MET A 1 17.18 -22.11 -29.01
N GLY A 2 18.21 -21.91 -28.17
CA GLY A 2 18.08 -21.77 -26.71
C GLY A 2 17.35 -20.48 -26.34
N GLY A 3 16.05 -20.61 -26.12
CA GLY A 3 15.20 -19.52 -25.67
C GLY A 3 15.75 -18.92 -24.38
N LEU A 4 15.99 -17.61 -24.43
CA LEU A 4 16.09 -16.65 -23.32
C LEU A 4 16.37 -17.31 -21.97
N SER A 5 17.62 -17.73 -21.79
CA SER A 5 18.13 -18.25 -20.52
C SER A 5 17.76 -17.29 -19.39
N ILE A 6 17.38 -17.81 -18.23
CA ILE A 6 17.02 -17.03 -17.03
C ILE A 6 18.09 -15.98 -16.69
N TRP A 7 19.35 -16.28 -17.05
CA TRP A 7 20.47 -15.35 -16.97
C TRP A 7 20.29 -14.04 -17.77
N HIS A 8 19.66 -14.10 -18.94
CA HIS A 8 19.38 -12.93 -19.77
C HIS A 8 18.36 -12.00 -19.12
N TRP A 9 17.29 -12.57 -18.57
CA TRP A 9 16.25 -11.80 -17.86
C TRP A 9 16.78 -11.13 -16.59
N LEU A 10 17.71 -11.77 -15.88
CA LEU A 10 18.36 -11.19 -14.71
C LEU A 10 19.23 -9.98 -15.09
N VAL A 11 20.05 -10.10 -16.14
CA VAL A 11 20.88 -9.00 -16.66
C VAL A 11 20.00 -7.86 -17.20
N PHE A 12 18.93 -8.19 -17.92
CA PHE A 12 17.97 -7.20 -18.43
C PHE A 12 17.29 -6.42 -17.30
N GLY A 13 16.84 -7.11 -16.23
CA GLY A 13 16.25 -6.48 -15.06
C GLY A 13 17.19 -5.50 -14.36
N VAL A 14 18.49 -5.84 -14.26
CA VAL A 14 19.51 -4.94 -13.68
C VAL A 14 19.69 -3.70 -14.54
N ILE A 15 19.77 -3.83 -15.87
CA ILE A 15 19.91 -2.69 -16.78
C ILE A 15 18.70 -1.75 -16.68
N VAL A 16 17.48 -2.30 -16.68
CA VAL A 16 16.25 -1.52 -16.52
C VAL A 16 16.23 -0.78 -15.19
N LEU A 17 16.63 -1.44 -14.10
CA LEU A 17 16.71 -0.81 -12.77
C LEU A 17 17.75 0.32 -12.72
N LEU A 18 18.89 0.20 -13.42
CA LEU A 18 19.88 1.28 -13.54
C LEU A 18 19.36 2.46 -14.37
N LEU A 19 18.66 2.21 -15.48
CA LEU A 19 18.12 3.28 -16.34
C LEU A 19 17.02 4.08 -15.64
N PHE A 20 16.11 3.39 -14.95
CA PHE A 20 15.00 4.03 -14.25
C PHE A 20 15.37 4.51 -12.84
N GLY A 21 16.42 3.95 -12.24
CA GLY A 21 16.86 4.22 -10.88
C GLY A 21 15.89 3.67 -9.82
N LYS A 22 16.40 3.46 -8.59
CA LYS A 22 15.60 2.89 -7.48
C LYS A 22 14.39 3.74 -7.06
N GLY A 23 14.44 5.05 -7.27
CA GLY A 23 13.42 5.99 -6.80
C GLY A 23 12.13 5.94 -7.62
N ARG A 24 12.23 5.97 -8.96
CA ARG A 24 11.07 5.99 -9.86
C ARG A 24 10.45 4.59 -10.02
N PHE A 25 11.28 3.55 -10.10
CA PHE A 25 10.81 2.18 -10.24
C PHE A 25 9.98 1.73 -9.03
N SER A 26 10.40 2.06 -7.80
CA SER A 26 9.70 1.64 -6.59
C SER A 26 8.33 2.32 -6.42
N ASP A 27 8.22 3.59 -6.78
CA ASP A 27 6.97 4.36 -6.69
C ASP A 27 5.94 3.83 -7.71
N MET A 28 6.36 3.67 -8.97
CA MET A 28 5.49 3.12 -10.03
C MET A 28 5.11 1.66 -9.78
N MET A 29 6.05 0.83 -9.31
CA MET A 29 5.75 -0.57 -8.98
C MET A 29 4.80 -0.67 -7.78
N GLY A 30 4.84 0.29 -6.85
CA GLY A 30 3.92 0.39 -5.72
C GLY A 30 2.47 0.64 -6.17
N ASP A 31 2.25 1.59 -7.07
CA ASP A 31 0.92 1.88 -7.63
C ASP A 31 0.39 0.74 -8.48
N VAL A 32 1.24 0.13 -9.31
CA VAL A 32 0.88 -1.06 -10.10
C VAL A 32 0.53 -2.24 -9.18
N ALA A 33 1.31 -2.48 -8.13
CA ALA A 33 1.03 -3.54 -7.16
C ALA A 33 -0.30 -3.30 -6.42
N LYS A 34 -0.64 -2.04 -6.09
CA LYS A 34 -1.92 -1.67 -5.50
C LYS A 34 -3.09 -1.97 -6.45
N GLY A 35 -2.97 -1.59 -7.72
CA GLY A 35 -3.97 -1.86 -8.75
C GLY A 35 -4.21 -3.37 -8.95
N ILE A 36 -3.15 -4.15 -9.09
CA ILE A 36 -3.24 -5.62 -9.24
C ILE A 36 -3.79 -6.28 -7.97
N LYS A 37 -3.44 -5.80 -6.77
CA LYS A 37 -3.96 -6.33 -5.50
C LYS A 37 -5.45 -6.06 -5.33
N SER A 38 -5.92 -4.88 -5.70
CA SER A 38 -7.35 -4.54 -5.70
C SER A 38 -8.12 -5.33 -6.74
N PHE A 39 -7.54 -5.54 -7.94
CA PHE A 39 -8.13 -6.38 -8.98
C PHE A 39 -8.26 -7.84 -8.52
N LYS A 40 -7.19 -8.40 -7.95
CA LYS A 40 -7.20 -9.77 -7.41
C LYS A 40 -8.16 -9.90 -6.22
N LYS A 41 -8.23 -8.90 -5.33
CA LYS A 41 -9.17 -8.92 -4.21
C LYS A 41 -10.62 -8.83 -4.71
N GLY A 42 -10.92 -7.97 -5.67
CA GLY A 42 -12.26 -7.88 -6.26
C GLY A 42 -12.69 -9.18 -6.93
N MET A 43 -11.78 -9.83 -7.67
CA MET A 43 -12.07 -11.13 -8.30
C MET A 43 -12.18 -12.27 -7.28
N ALA A 44 -11.42 -12.22 -6.18
CA ALA A 44 -11.50 -13.22 -5.11
C ALA A 44 -12.72 -13.02 -4.19
N ASP A 45 -13.25 -11.79 -4.06
CA ASP A 45 -14.49 -11.49 -3.34
C ASP A 45 -15.72 -12.05 -4.07
N ASP A 46 -15.66 -12.14 -5.41
CA ASP A 46 -16.70 -12.77 -6.25
C ASP A 46 -16.77 -14.29 -6.06
N ASP A 47 -15.61 -14.93 -5.79
CA ASP A 47 -15.48 -16.39 -5.59
C ASP A 47 -15.51 -16.83 -4.11
N ALA A 48 -15.28 -15.93 -3.14
CA ALA A 48 -15.20 -16.27 -1.73
C ALA A 48 -15.97 -15.28 -0.83
N SER A 49 -17.00 -15.80 -0.16
CA SER A 49 -17.74 -15.16 0.94
C SER A 49 -16.81 -14.43 1.94
N PRO A 50 -17.28 -13.33 2.57
CA PRO A 50 -16.45 -12.18 2.91
C PRO A 50 -15.42 -12.49 4.01
N ALA A 51 -14.16 -12.61 3.62
CA ALA A 51 -13.04 -12.58 4.57
C ALA A 51 -12.77 -11.11 4.95
N ALA A 52 -13.07 -10.77 6.20
CA ALA A 52 -12.92 -9.46 6.82
C ALA A 52 -11.58 -8.77 6.45
N PRO A 53 -11.60 -7.44 6.20
CA PRO A 53 -10.43 -6.72 5.75
C PRO A 53 -9.37 -6.73 6.86
N LYS A 54 -8.20 -7.34 6.58
CA LYS A 54 -6.99 -7.12 7.37
C LYS A 54 -6.52 -5.70 7.10
N GLN A 55 -6.98 -4.79 7.96
CA GLN A 55 -6.51 -3.43 8.08
C GLN A 55 -4.98 -3.44 8.17
N ILE A 56 -4.34 -2.62 7.34
CA ILE A 56 -2.89 -2.45 7.34
C ILE A 56 -2.54 -1.73 8.64
N GLU A 57 -2.01 -2.48 9.60
CA GLU A 57 -1.43 -2.00 10.86
C GLU A 57 -0.20 -1.14 10.53
N GLY A 58 -0.41 0.15 10.25
CA GLY A 58 0.69 1.02 9.79
C GLY A 58 0.43 2.52 9.77
N GLN A 59 -0.67 3.01 10.34
CA GLN A 59 -0.87 4.44 10.55
C GLN A 59 -1.86 4.72 11.69
N ARG A 60 -1.55 4.27 12.92
CA ARG A 60 -2.07 4.96 14.11
C ARG A 60 -1.08 6.07 14.43
N ALA A 61 -1.29 7.23 13.81
CA ALA A 61 -0.78 8.47 14.42
C ALA A 61 -1.45 8.58 15.81
N PRO A 62 -0.72 8.90 16.87
CA PRO A 62 -1.31 9.10 18.18
C PRO A 62 -2.21 10.33 18.10
N ASP A 63 -3.53 10.15 18.24
CA ASP A 63 -4.48 11.21 18.57
C ASP A 63 -4.03 11.88 19.89
N PRO A 64 -3.62 13.16 19.91
CA PRO A 64 -3.46 13.92 21.13
C PRO A 64 -4.60 14.95 21.20
N SER A 65 -5.83 14.50 21.27
CA SER A 65 -6.96 15.39 21.58
C SER A 65 -8.15 14.63 22.17
N VAL A 66 -7.88 13.86 23.22
CA VAL A 66 -8.82 13.78 24.33
C VAL A 66 -8.35 14.81 25.36
N THR A 67 -8.94 16.00 25.32
CA THR A 67 -9.04 16.86 26.49
C THR A 67 -10.48 17.32 26.55
N PRO A 68 -11.34 16.70 27.38
CA PRO A 68 -12.55 17.39 27.82
C PRO A 68 -12.06 18.58 28.64
N ALA A 69 -12.05 19.76 28.03
CA ALA A 69 -11.69 20.99 28.69
C ALA A 69 -12.65 21.21 29.88
N PRO A 70 -12.13 21.59 31.06
CA PRO A 70 -12.87 21.69 32.30
C PRO A 70 -13.80 22.91 32.30
N THR A 71 -14.92 22.76 33.01
CA THR A 71 -15.66 23.79 33.76
C THR A 71 -15.23 25.26 33.59
N ALA A 72 -16.08 26.04 32.91
CA ALA A 72 -16.36 27.46 33.19
C ALA A 72 -17.69 27.81 32.48
N GLU A 73 -18.80 27.82 33.20
CA GLU A 73 -19.46 29.06 33.69
C GLU A 73 -20.48 29.61 32.68
N THR A 74 -21.76 29.42 32.98
CA THR A 74 -22.87 30.21 32.45
C THR A 74 -23.86 30.40 33.59
N GLU A 75 -23.56 31.42 34.38
CA GLU A 75 -24.50 32.49 34.73
C GLU A 75 -25.92 32.03 35.15
N SER A 76 -26.11 31.86 36.46
CA SER A 76 -27.42 31.88 37.10
C SER A 76 -27.28 32.61 38.43
N ARG A 77 -27.47 33.93 38.41
CA ARG A 77 -27.90 34.73 39.55
C ARG A 77 -28.47 36.07 39.11
#